data_AF-A0A830DZQ9-F1
#
_entry.id   AF-A0A830DZQ9-F1
#
_cell.length_a   1.000
_cell.length_b   1.000
_cell.length_c   1.000
_cell.angle_alpha   90.00
_cell.angle_beta   90.00
_cell.angle_gamma   90.00
#
_symmetry.space_group_name_H-M   'P 1'
#
loop_
_entity.id
_entity.type
_entity.pdbx_description
1 polymer ?
#
loop_
_entity_poly.entity_id
_entity_poly.type
_entity_poly.pdbx_seq_one_letter_code
_entity_poly.pdbx_strand_id
1 'polypeptide(L)'
;MRVQTDDKRAVDSLPDGVESAVWAGDSGLRCTNPTDYEDFFGDDVDLSPVTKPDGREGPPTVVFEPGDELPLEMAQGLYSSFSDRVIAFDGDGNRLDRPDESENETAVAQWTSGLAVR
;
A
#
# COMPACT_ATOMS: atom_id res chain seq x y z
N MET A 1 29.11 -26.93 0.61
CA MET A 1 28.50 -25.63 0.29
C MET A 1 27.12 -25.61 0.91
N ARG A 2 26.91 -24.80 1.96
CA ARG A 2 25.57 -24.57 2.51
C ARG A 2 24.92 -23.53 1.63
N VAL A 3 23.77 -23.90 1.05
CA VAL A 3 22.88 -22.99 0.34
C VAL A 3 22.52 -21.90 1.35
N GLN A 4 22.88 -20.65 1.06
CA GLN A 4 22.29 -19.51 1.73
C GLN A 4 20.80 -19.58 1.36
N THR A 5 19.99 -20.13 2.26
CA THR A 5 18.59 -19.73 2.35
C THR A 5 18.67 -18.22 2.51
N ASP A 6 18.37 -17.51 1.43
CA ASP A 6 18.06 -16.09 1.46
C ASP A 6 16.98 -15.98 2.53
N ASP A 7 17.42 -15.55 3.70
CA ASP A 7 16.59 -15.23 4.83
C ASP A 7 15.69 -14.15 4.25
N LYS A 8 14.45 -14.51 3.86
CA LYS A 8 13.35 -13.59 3.60
C LYS A 8 13.11 -12.89 4.93
N ARG A 9 14.06 -12.05 5.36
CA ARG A 9 13.95 -11.21 6.52
C ARG A 9 12.70 -10.42 6.23
N ALA A 10 11.72 -10.62 7.10
CA ALA A 10 10.67 -9.65 7.31
C ALA A 10 11.35 -8.28 7.25
N VAL A 11 11.17 -7.59 6.14
CA VAL A 11 11.60 -6.21 6.04
C VAL A 11 10.60 -5.50 6.93
N ASP A 12 11.00 -5.29 8.19
CA ASP A 12 10.13 -4.72 9.22
C ASP A 12 9.70 -3.27 8.88
N SER A 13 10.34 -2.66 7.87
CA SER A 13 10.14 -1.28 7.46
C SER A 13 10.26 -1.14 5.95
N LEU A 14 9.61 -0.09 5.43
CA LEU A 14 9.82 0.39 4.05
C LEU A 14 11.30 0.74 3.80
N PRO A 15 11.77 0.68 2.53
CA PRO A 15 13.09 1.16 2.14
C PRO A 15 13.30 2.64 2.45
N ASP A 16 14.55 3.02 2.76
CA ASP A 16 14.93 4.43 2.91
C ASP A 16 14.72 5.20 1.60
N GLY A 17 14.17 6.42 1.69
CA GLY A 17 13.92 7.27 0.52
C GLY A 17 12.59 7.01 -0.19
N VAL A 18 11.71 6.18 0.39
CA VAL A 18 10.34 6.03 -0.12
C VAL A 18 9.56 7.35 0.01
N GLU A 19 8.90 7.75 -1.07
CA GLU A 19 7.99 8.90 -1.08
C GLU A 19 6.56 8.50 -1.44
N SER A 20 6.38 7.40 -2.19
CA SER A 20 5.07 6.81 -2.48
C SER A 20 5.07 5.31 -2.26
N ALA A 21 3.96 4.76 -1.80
CA ALA A 21 3.76 3.33 -1.64
C ALA A 21 2.44 2.91 -2.28
N VAL A 22 2.40 1.75 -2.93
CA VAL A 22 1.24 1.28 -3.70
C VAL A 22 0.80 -0.08 -3.19
N TRP A 23 -0.52 -0.25 -3.04
CA TRP A 23 -1.10 -1.55 -2.77
C TRP A 23 -1.10 -2.41 -4.02
N ALA A 24 -0.39 -3.54 -3.98
CA ALA A 24 -0.28 -4.51 -5.06
C ALA A 24 -0.80 -5.89 -4.66
N GLY A 25 -1.65 -5.99 -3.63
CA GLY A 25 -2.32 -7.25 -3.32
C GLY A 25 -3.38 -7.62 -4.36
N ASP A 26 -3.73 -8.91 -4.45
CA ASP A 26 -4.79 -9.39 -5.37
C ASP A 26 -6.21 -8.92 -5.03
N SER A 27 -6.42 -8.45 -3.81
CA SER A 27 -7.72 -8.05 -3.28
C SER A 27 -7.65 -6.69 -2.61
N GLY A 28 -8.76 -5.97 -2.59
CA GLY A 28 -8.84 -4.68 -1.92
C GLY A 28 -8.43 -4.77 -0.44
N LEU A 29 -7.59 -3.84 -0.01
CA LEU A 29 -7.16 -3.71 1.37
C LEU A 29 -8.14 -2.83 2.12
N ARG A 30 -8.79 -3.39 3.14
CA ARG A 30 -9.68 -2.62 4.01
C ARG A 30 -8.86 -1.88 5.06
N CYS A 31 -8.96 -0.56 5.05
CA CYS A 31 -8.44 0.25 6.15
C CYS A 31 -9.36 0.08 7.37
N THR A 32 -8.82 -0.43 8.48
CA THR A 32 -9.58 -0.59 9.72
C THR A 32 -9.74 0.72 10.49
N ASN A 33 -8.78 1.64 10.38
CA ASN A 33 -8.79 2.94 11.05
C ASN A 33 -8.45 4.09 10.08
N PRO A 34 -9.31 4.39 9.10
CA PRO A 34 -9.06 5.49 8.15
C PRO A 34 -8.93 6.87 8.82
N THR A 35 -9.57 7.06 9.98
CA THR A 35 -9.46 8.31 10.76
C THR A 35 -8.07 8.54 11.36
N ASP A 36 -7.23 7.52 11.43
CA ASP A 36 -5.84 7.70 11.90
C ASP A 36 -4.95 8.27 10.78
N TYR A 37 -5.44 8.32 9.54
CA TYR A 37 -4.71 8.74 8.35
C TYR A 37 -5.41 9.87 7.58
N GLU A 38 -6.34 10.60 8.21
CA GLU A 38 -7.13 11.66 7.53
C GLU A 38 -6.26 12.74 6.91
N ASP A 39 -5.15 13.09 7.55
CA ASP A 39 -4.18 14.06 7.03
C ASP A 39 -3.46 13.60 5.74
N PHE A 40 -3.50 12.30 5.45
CA PHE A 40 -2.88 11.69 4.26
C PHE A 40 -3.89 11.35 3.18
N PHE A 41 -5.16 11.20 3.55
CA PHE A 41 -6.23 11.08 2.58
C PHE A 41 -6.49 12.45 1.95
N GLY A 42 -6.45 12.54 0.63
CA GLY A 42 -6.87 13.76 -0.07
C GLY A 42 -8.35 14.06 0.19
N ASP A 43 -8.78 15.30 -0.06
CA ASP A 43 -10.19 15.75 0.06
C ASP A 43 -11.20 14.89 -0.74
N ASP A 44 -10.72 14.07 -1.68
CA ASP A 44 -11.52 13.15 -2.49
C ASP A 44 -11.99 11.89 -1.75
N VAL A 45 -11.45 11.58 -0.56
CA VAL A 45 -11.85 10.41 0.23
C VAL A 45 -12.96 10.76 1.22
N ASP A 46 -14.11 10.08 1.09
CA ASP A 46 -15.22 10.25 2.05
C ASP A 46 -14.91 9.56 3.38
N LEU A 47 -14.52 10.37 4.35
CA LEU A 47 -14.26 9.95 5.73
C LEU A 47 -15.50 10.13 6.63
N SER A 48 -16.67 10.34 6.05
CA SER A 48 -17.91 10.45 6.83
C SER A 48 -18.25 9.13 7.54
N PRO A 49 -18.73 9.18 8.79
CA PRO A 49 -19.19 7.99 9.50
C PRO A 49 -20.26 7.25 8.72
N VAL A 50 -20.15 5.92 8.65
CA VAL A 50 -21.16 5.08 7.99
C VAL A 50 -22.17 4.56 9.01
N THR A 51 -23.46 4.63 8.67
CA THR A 51 -24.49 4.02 9.50
C THR A 51 -24.46 2.50 9.32
N LYS A 52 -24.12 1.79 10.39
CA LYS A 52 -24.13 0.32 10.40
C LYS A 52 -25.56 -0.21 10.41
N PRO A 53 -25.77 -1.50 10.04
CA PRO A 53 -27.10 -2.13 10.05
C PRO A 53 -27.81 -2.12 11.42
N ASP A 54 -27.06 -1.97 12.50
CA ASP A 54 -27.57 -1.84 13.88
C ASP A 54 -28.01 -0.41 14.25
N GLY A 55 -27.94 0.52 13.29
CA GLY A 55 -28.30 1.94 13.46
C GLY A 55 -27.23 2.78 14.17
N ARG A 56 -26.07 2.21 14.50
CA ARG A 56 -24.95 2.94 15.11
C ARG A 56 -24.03 3.52 14.04
N GLU A 57 -23.43 4.66 14.34
CA GLU A 57 -22.37 5.20 13.50
C GLU A 57 -21.09 4.37 13.69
N GLY A 58 -20.51 3.98 12.55
CA GLY A 58 -19.23 3.32 12.43
C GLY A 58 -18.18 4.23 11.83
N PRO A 59 -16.88 3.89 12.00
CA PRO A 59 -15.83 4.58 11.26
C PRO A 59 -16.08 4.43 9.75
N PRO A 60 -15.61 5.39 8.92
CA PRO A 60 -15.73 5.29 7.47
C PRO A 60 -15.13 3.98 6.97
N THR A 61 -15.62 3.51 5.83
CA THR A 61 -15.11 2.29 5.20
C THR A 61 -14.27 2.68 3.99
N VAL A 62 -12.96 2.84 4.21
CA VAL A 62 -12.00 3.05 3.14
C VAL A 62 -11.43 1.70 2.71
N VAL A 63 -11.47 1.44 1.41
CA VAL A 63 -10.90 0.25 0.78
C VAL A 63 -9.96 0.71 -0.32
N PHE A 64 -8.71 0.28 -0.26
CA PHE A 64 -7.72 0.51 -1.31
C PHE A 64 -7.77 -0.63 -2.31
N GLU A 65 -8.00 -0.31 -3.57
CA GLU A 65 -7.96 -1.26 -4.67
C GLU A 65 -6.50 -1.55 -5.07
N PRO A 66 -6.23 -2.69 -5.75
CA PRO A 66 -4.91 -2.94 -6.31
C PRO A 66 -4.52 -1.83 -7.29
N GLY A 67 -3.41 -1.17 -7.03
CA GLY A 67 -2.94 0.00 -7.77
C GLY A 67 -3.21 1.32 -7.06
N ASP A 68 -3.91 1.35 -5.93
CA ASP A 68 -4.08 2.58 -5.16
C ASP A 68 -2.81 2.93 -4.38
N GLU A 69 -2.55 4.25 -4.28
CA GLU A 69 -1.51 4.78 -3.40
C GLU A 69 -1.96 4.66 -1.93
N LEU A 70 -1.07 4.13 -1.10
CA LEU A 70 -1.25 4.01 0.33
C LEU A 70 -0.58 5.18 1.05
N PRO A 71 -1.22 5.73 2.10
CA PRO A 71 -0.53 6.62 3.04
C PRO A 71 0.77 5.97 3.55
N LEU A 72 1.88 6.70 3.55
CA LEU A 72 3.19 6.15 3.93
C LEU A 72 3.19 5.55 5.34
N GLU A 73 2.54 6.19 6.31
CA GLU A 73 2.43 5.64 7.68
C GLU A 73 1.67 4.31 7.70
N MET A 74 0.64 4.17 6.87
CA MET A 74 -0.09 2.92 6.74
C MET A 74 0.75 1.86 6.04
N ALA A 75 1.40 2.23 4.94
CA ALA A 75 2.31 1.35 4.20
C ALA A 75 3.43 0.84 5.10
N GLN A 76 4.00 1.69 5.96
CA GLN A 76 5.02 1.29 6.93
C GLN A 76 4.51 0.24 7.92
N GLY A 77 3.31 0.43 8.46
CA GLY A 77 2.67 -0.55 9.34
C GLY A 77 2.33 -1.88 8.64
N LEU A 78 1.97 -1.82 7.36
CA LEU A 78 1.62 -2.98 6.54
C LEU A 78 2.85 -3.74 6.04
N TYR A 79 3.95 -3.05 5.75
CA TYR A 79 5.13 -3.62 5.08
C TYR A 79 5.70 -4.81 5.86
N SER A 80 5.73 -4.74 7.19
CA SER A 80 6.18 -5.86 8.03
C SER A 80 5.38 -7.16 7.81
N SER A 81 4.09 -7.06 7.46
CA SER A 81 3.19 -8.21 7.26
C SER A 81 2.84 -8.51 5.80
N PHE A 82 2.99 -7.53 4.91
CA PHE A 82 2.53 -7.55 3.52
C PHE A 82 3.57 -6.97 2.56
N SER A 83 4.87 -7.09 2.87
CA SER A 83 5.95 -6.57 2.00
C SER A 83 5.89 -7.12 0.57
N ASP A 84 5.33 -8.32 0.37
CA ASP A 84 5.10 -8.93 -0.95
C ASP A 84 3.96 -8.27 -1.76
N ARG A 85 3.23 -7.33 -1.15
CA ARG A 85 2.03 -6.70 -1.71
C ARG A 85 2.05 -5.18 -1.60
N VAL A 86 3.18 -4.60 -1.20
CA VAL A 86 3.36 -3.15 -1.10
C VAL A 86 4.58 -2.80 -1.93
N ILE A 87 4.37 -1.98 -2.95
CA ILE A 87 5.45 -1.52 -3.84
C ILE A 87 5.87 -0.13 -3.37
N ALA A 88 7.17 0.09 -3.21
CA ALA A 88 7.75 1.34 -2.74
C ALA A 88 8.41 2.09 -3.91
N PHE A 89 8.12 3.38 -4.03
CA PHE A 89 8.67 4.27 -5.04
C PHE A 89 9.42 5.44 -4.40
N ASP A 90 10.51 5.87 -5.03
CA ASP A 90 11.17 7.15 -4.71
C ASP A 90 10.43 8.35 -5.34
N GLY A 91 10.85 9.56 -5.01
CA GLY A 91 10.28 10.80 -5.56
C GLY A 91 10.47 11.01 -7.06
N ASP A 92 11.36 10.26 -7.68
CA ASP A 92 11.56 10.23 -9.13
C ASP A 92 10.62 9.20 -9.80
N GLY A 93 9.83 8.47 -9.02
CA GLY A 93 8.92 7.42 -9.47
C GLY A 93 9.61 6.09 -9.78
N ASN A 94 10.87 5.92 -9.37
CA ASN A 94 11.56 4.65 -9.52
C ASN A 94 11.20 3.72 -8.37
N ARG A 95 11.00 2.45 -8.72
CA ARG A 95 10.76 1.40 -7.75
C ARG A 95 12.02 1.14 -6.91
N LEU A 96 11.87 1.16 -5.58
CA LEU A 96 12.95 0.97 -4.61
C LEU A 96 13.05 -0.48 -4.10
N ASP A 97 11.95 -1.21 -4.14
CA ASP A 97 11.86 -2.60 -3.71
C ASP A 97 12.06 -3.60 -4.87
N ARG A 98 12.28 -4.87 -4.54
CA ARG A 98 12.41 -5.93 -5.54
C ARG A 98 11.03 -6.46 -5.93
N PRO A 99 10.77 -6.68 -7.23
CA PRO A 99 9.55 -7.35 -7.69
C PRO A 99 9.42 -8.75 -7.08
N ASP A 100 8.27 -9.01 -6.45
CA ASP A 100 7.82 -10.31 -5.96
C ASP A 100 6.79 -10.91 -6.93
N GLU A 101 6.72 -12.24 -6.94
CA GLU A 101 5.81 -13.03 -7.77
C GLU A 101 4.35 -13.00 -7.26
N SER A 102 4.13 -12.50 -6.04
CA SER A 102 2.82 -12.38 -5.40
C SER A 102 2.11 -11.05 -5.67
N GLU A 103 2.73 -10.17 -6.46
CA GLU A 103 2.21 -8.84 -6.78
C GLU A 103 1.16 -8.89 -7.89
N ASN A 104 0.15 -8.02 -7.76
CA ASN A 104 -0.81 -7.82 -8.80
C ASN A 104 -0.17 -7.11 -10.01
N GLU A 105 -0.02 -7.83 -11.12
CA GLU A 105 0.60 -7.31 -12.35
C GLU A 105 -0.09 -6.06 -12.88
N THR A 106 -1.39 -5.90 -12.66
CA THR A 106 -2.13 -4.71 -13.11
C THR A 106 -1.74 -3.48 -12.29
N ALA A 107 -1.64 -3.63 -10.96
CA ALA A 107 -1.16 -2.58 -10.07
C ALA A 107 0.28 -2.14 -10.43
N VAL A 108 1.17 -3.13 -10.64
CA VAL A 108 2.55 -2.89 -11.09
C VAL A 108 2.54 -2.14 -12.43
N ALA A 109 1.76 -2.61 -13.40
CA ALA A 109 1.72 -2.02 -14.74
C ALA A 109 1.20 -0.58 -14.73
N GLN A 110 0.21 -0.24 -13.90
CA GLN A 110 -0.32 1.14 -13.80
C GLN A 110 0.78 2.13 -13.40
N TRP A 111 1.58 1.79 -12.39
CA TRP A 111 2.60 2.68 -11.85
C TRP A 111 3.89 2.65 -12.66
N THR A 112 4.27 1.49 -13.22
CA THR A 112 5.50 1.38 -14.03
C THR A 112 5.30 1.82 -15.49
N SER A 113 4.09 1.68 -16.05
CA SER A 113 3.81 2.10 -17.44
C SER A 113 3.48 3.59 -17.55
N GLY A 114 3.05 4.23 -16.46
CA GLY A 114 2.80 5.68 -16.39
C GLY A 114 4.08 6.54 -16.41
N LEU A 115 5.23 5.97 -16.07
CA LEU A 115 6.52 6.68 -16.03
C LEU A 115 7.18 6.92 -17.39
N ALA A 116 6.69 6.31 -18.48
CA ALA A 116 7.25 6.52 -19.80
C ALA A 116 6.75 7.80 -20.51
N VAL A 117 5.81 8.54 -19.91
CA VAL A 117 5.22 9.75 -20.52
C VAL A 117 5.05 10.86 -19.48
N ARG A 118 6.15 11.41 -18.98
CA ARG A 118 6.20 12.79 -18.46
C ARG A 118 7.47 13.48 -18.93
#